data_AF-A0A435U2J2-F1
#
_entry.id   AF-A0A435U2J2-F1
#
_cell.length_a   1.000
_cell.length_b   1.000
_cell.length_c   1.000
_cell.angle_alpha   90.00
_cell.angle_beta   90.00
_cell.angle_gamma   90.00
#
_symmetry.space_group_name_H-M   'P 1'
#
loop_
_entity.id
_entity.type
_entity.pdbx_description
1 polymer ?
#
loop_
_entity_poly.entity_id
_entity_poly.type
_entity_poly.pdbx_seq_one_letter_code
_entity_poly.pdbx_strand_id
1 'polypeptide(L)'
;VQPARAYVSRAKVYGVAPKPGQKALVLEVDMTNRTAQSDKAYFNVFKPDGIDLPDPMPMIALARDQTLTPELHPGMTERMAYVWPLAGDAAVPGALSFGITAEIFKPRDNLYGTPGWFNPYRLGTVTLPVADLPESGS
;
A
#
# COMPACT_ATOMS: atom_id res chain seq x y z
N VAL A 1 -7.38 -9.55 3.06
CA VAL A 1 -6.79 -8.21 3.22
C VAL A 1 -7.46 -7.57 4.42
N GLN A 2 -6.67 -7.13 5.39
CA GLN A 2 -7.16 -6.52 6.64
C GLN A 2 -6.30 -5.28 6.96
N PRO A 3 -6.85 -4.06 6.83
CA PRO A 3 -6.13 -2.85 7.18
C PRO A 3 -5.77 -2.83 8.67
N ALA A 4 -4.54 -2.46 9.00
CA ALA A 4 -4.03 -2.46 10.36
C ALA A 4 -3.99 -1.05 10.95
N ARG A 5 -3.31 -0.12 10.28
CA ARG A 5 -3.21 1.29 10.71
C ARG A 5 -2.76 2.20 9.58
N ALA A 6 -3.03 3.49 9.74
CA ALA A 6 -2.50 4.55 8.89
C ALA A 6 -1.82 5.63 9.74
N TYR A 7 -0.74 6.21 9.23
CA TYR A 7 -0.02 7.27 9.91
C TYR A 7 0.84 8.09 8.95
N VAL A 8 1.28 9.26 9.42
CA VAL A 8 2.28 10.09 8.76
C VAL A 8 3.58 10.00 9.55
N SER A 9 4.71 9.99 8.85
CA SER A 9 6.04 10.03 9.47
C SER A 9 6.99 10.88 8.64
N ARG A 10 7.85 11.64 9.32
CA ARG A 10 8.97 12.34 8.67
C ARG A 10 10.27 11.52 8.74
N ALA A 11 10.31 10.49 9.57
CA ALA A 11 11.44 9.59 9.69
C ALA A 11 11.46 8.52 8.58
N LYS A 12 12.58 7.81 8.48
CA LYS A 12 12.70 6.61 7.63
C LYS A 12 11.75 5.53 8.13
N VAL A 13 10.91 5.00 7.23
CA VAL A 13 9.94 3.94 7.51
C VAL A 13 10.15 2.79 6.53
N TYR A 14 10.30 1.56 7.04
CA TYR A 14 10.42 0.36 6.20
C TYR A 14 11.45 0.45 5.08
N GLY A 15 12.64 0.98 5.37
CA GLY A 15 13.68 1.18 4.36
C GLY A 15 13.50 2.43 3.48
N VAL A 16 12.32 3.05 3.50
CA VAL A 16 11.96 4.23 2.71
C VAL A 16 12.21 5.51 3.51
N ALA A 17 13.13 6.35 3.04
CA ALA A 17 13.40 7.65 3.64
C ALA A 17 12.69 8.75 2.83
N PRO A 18 11.82 9.57 3.45
CA PRO A 18 11.33 10.80 2.83
C PRO A 18 12.51 11.71 2.44
N LYS A 19 12.39 12.45 1.34
CA LYS A 19 13.38 13.48 1.00
C LYS A 19 13.31 14.64 2.00
N PRO A 20 14.36 15.48 2.13
CA PRO A 20 14.27 16.70 2.91
C PRO A 20 13.04 17.53 2.53
N GLY A 21 12.26 17.95 3.53
CA GLY A 21 11.01 18.69 3.32
C GLY A 21 9.80 17.83 2.93
N GLN A 22 9.92 16.50 2.87
CA GLN A 22 8.80 15.59 2.67
C GLN A 22 8.38 14.88 3.97
N LYS A 23 7.21 14.26 3.91
CA LYS A 23 6.75 13.28 4.89
C LYS A 23 6.16 12.07 4.16
N ALA A 24 6.11 10.93 4.81
CA ALA A 24 5.52 9.70 4.29
C ALA A 24 4.13 9.50 4.89
N LEU A 25 3.12 9.32 4.04
CA LEU A 25 1.86 8.69 4.44
C LEU A 25 2.04 7.18 4.32
N VAL A 26 1.75 6.46 5.40
CA VAL A 26 1.89 5.01 5.48
C VAL A 26 0.55 4.37 5.74
N LEU A 27 0.21 3.35 4.96
CA LEU A 27 -0.86 2.38 5.24
C LEU A 27 -0.23 1.02 5.49
N GLU A 28 -0.47 0.46 6.68
CA GLU A 28 -0.15 -0.93 6.98
C GLU A 28 -1.37 -1.82 6.82
N VAL A 29 -1.18 -2.96 6.18
CA VAL A 29 -2.25 -3.90 5.86
C VAL A 29 -1.74 -5.33 5.87
N ASP A 30 -2.52 -6.22 6.48
CA ASP A 30 -2.28 -7.66 6.43
C ASP A 30 -2.89 -8.21 5.12
N MET A 31 -2.04 -8.83 4.31
CA MET A 31 -2.39 -9.37 3.01
C MET A 31 -2.02 -10.85 2.93
N THR A 32 -2.90 -11.64 2.33
CA THR A 32 -2.68 -13.05 2.06
C THR A 32 -2.91 -13.25 0.57
N ASN A 33 -1.89 -13.74 -0.15
CA ASN A 33 -2.11 -14.21 -1.51
C ASN A 33 -2.92 -15.52 -1.47
N ARG A 34 -4.10 -15.50 -2.10
CA ARG A 34 -5.02 -16.65 -2.17
C ARG A 34 -4.92 -17.42 -3.49
N THR A 35 -4.00 -17.04 -4.38
CA THR A 35 -3.71 -17.76 -5.61
C THR A 35 -2.74 -18.92 -5.35
N ALA A 36 -2.43 -19.69 -6.38
CA ALA A 36 -1.52 -20.82 -6.31
C ALA A 36 -0.04 -20.46 -6.59
N GLN A 37 0.27 -19.19 -6.90
CA GLN A 37 1.60 -18.75 -7.30
C GLN A 37 1.98 -17.44 -6.62
N SER A 38 3.27 -17.24 -6.35
CA SER A 38 3.76 -15.95 -5.85
C SER A 38 3.46 -14.85 -6.88
N ASP A 39 2.99 -13.70 -6.41
CA ASP A 39 2.68 -12.58 -7.29
C ASP A 39 2.86 -11.21 -6.60
N LYS A 40 2.73 -10.15 -7.42
CA LYS A 40 2.78 -8.75 -6.99
C LYS A 40 1.49 -7.98 -7.31
N ALA A 41 0.35 -8.65 -7.35
CA ALA A 41 -0.93 -8.01 -7.72
C ALA A 41 -1.39 -6.94 -6.71
N TYR A 42 -0.69 -6.79 -5.59
CA TYR A 42 -1.03 -5.86 -4.52
C TYR A 42 -0.73 -4.38 -4.84
N PHE A 43 0.05 -4.05 -5.88
CA PHE A 43 0.50 -2.66 -6.13
C PHE A 43 -0.62 -1.62 -6.26
N ASN A 44 -1.74 -1.99 -6.88
CA ASN A 44 -2.83 -1.06 -7.21
C ASN A 44 -4.06 -1.23 -6.29
N VAL A 45 -3.94 -2.03 -5.23
CA VAL A 45 -5.07 -2.36 -4.35
C VAL A 45 -5.53 -1.15 -3.55
N PHE A 46 -4.60 -0.32 -3.07
CA PHE A 46 -4.92 0.80 -2.19
C PHE A 46 -4.56 2.15 -2.82
N LYS A 47 -5.44 3.12 -2.65
CA LYS A 47 -5.19 4.53 -3.01
C LYS A 47 -5.81 5.46 -1.96
N PRO A 48 -5.06 6.39 -1.35
CA PRO A 48 -5.67 7.39 -0.47
C PRO A 48 -6.55 8.34 -1.28
N ASP A 49 -7.77 8.58 -0.80
CA ASP A 49 -8.72 9.49 -1.44
C ASP A 49 -8.54 10.91 -0.88
N GLY A 50 -8.70 11.93 -1.73
CA GLY A 50 -8.68 13.34 -1.31
C GLY A 50 -7.31 13.88 -0.89
N ILE A 51 -6.24 13.14 -1.14
CA ILE A 51 -4.84 13.58 -0.96
C ILE A 51 -4.24 13.83 -2.35
N ASP A 52 -3.56 14.96 -2.51
CA ASP A 52 -2.75 15.21 -3.70
C ASP A 52 -1.43 14.44 -3.57
N LEU A 53 -1.23 13.50 -4.48
CA LEU A 53 -0.08 12.59 -4.51
C LEU A 53 0.78 12.98 -5.71
N PRO A 54 2.00 13.53 -5.50
CA PRO A 54 2.92 13.82 -6.59
C PRO A 54 3.25 12.58 -7.43
N ASP A 55 3.32 11.42 -6.76
CA ASP A 55 3.36 10.11 -7.39
C ASP A 55 2.25 9.23 -6.77
N PRO A 56 1.27 8.77 -7.56
CA PRO A 56 0.20 7.91 -7.04
C PRO A 56 0.69 6.50 -6.70
N MET A 57 1.84 6.07 -7.21
CA MET A 57 2.41 4.75 -6.99
C MET A 57 3.12 4.73 -5.62
N PRO A 58 2.67 3.92 -4.65
CA PRO A 58 3.37 3.81 -3.38
C PRO A 58 4.67 3.02 -3.53
N MET A 59 5.64 3.33 -2.68
CA MET A 59 6.69 2.38 -2.35
C MET A 59 6.10 1.35 -1.39
N ILE A 60 6.24 0.05 -1.70
CA ILE A 60 5.63 -1.01 -0.90
C ILE A 60 6.72 -1.90 -0.30
N ALA A 61 6.65 -2.14 1.01
CA ALA A 61 7.64 -2.92 1.74
C ALA A 61 6.98 -3.99 2.64
N LEU A 62 7.71 -5.07 2.93
CA LEU A 62 7.36 -5.98 4.03
C LEU A 62 7.70 -5.33 5.37
N ALA A 63 6.78 -5.38 6.32
CA ALA A 63 7.02 -4.82 7.63
C ALA A 63 8.08 -5.59 8.44
N ARG A 64 8.22 -6.90 8.21
CA ARG A 64 9.12 -7.77 8.98
C ARG A 64 10.61 -7.49 8.75
N ASP A 65 10.99 -7.25 7.49
CA ASP A 65 12.39 -7.23 7.03
C ASP A 65 12.69 -6.06 6.09
N GLN A 66 11.69 -5.20 5.82
CA GLN A 66 11.82 -4.01 4.97
C GLN A 66 12.14 -4.34 3.51
N THR A 67 11.90 -5.57 3.06
CA THR A 67 12.08 -5.94 1.65
C THR A 67 11.14 -5.10 0.79
N LEU A 68 11.71 -4.36 -0.15
CA LEU A 68 10.96 -3.54 -1.10
C LEU A 68 10.39 -4.39 -2.22
N THR A 69 9.14 -4.14 -2.57
CA THR A 69 8.45 -4.77 -3.69
C THR A 69 8.49 -6.32 -3.64
N PRO A 70 8.14 -6.94 -2.49
CA PRO A 70 8.22 -8.40 -2.31
C PRO A 70 7.30 -9.15 -3.29
N GLU A 71 7.45 -10.45 -3.42
CA GLU A 71 6.33 -11.27 -3.88
C GLU A 71 5.54 -11.76 -2.67
N LEU A 72 4.21 -11.82 -2.79
CA LEU A 72 3.39 -12.46 -1.77
C LEU A 72 3.25 -13.94 -2.09
N HIS A 73 3.75 -14.79 -1.20
CA HIS A 73 3.65 -16.24 -1.35
C HIS A 73 2.22 -16.76 -1.04
N PRO A 74 1.76 -17.80 -1.75
CA PRO A 74 0.45 -18.43 -1.50
C PRO A 74 0.23 -18.83 -0.04
N GLY A 75 -0.92 -18.44 0.51
CA GLY A 75 -1.38 -18.85 1.84
C GLY A 75 -0.63 -18.23 3.02
N MET A 76 0.43 -17.46 2.78
CA MET A 76 1.19 -16.78 3.83
C MET A 76 0.67 -15.36 4.00
N THR A 77 0.20 -15.04 5.22
CA THR A 77 -0.23 -13.68 5.55
C THR A 77 0.98 -12.83 5.91
N GLU A 78 1.12 -11.71 5.21
CA GLU A 78 2.20 -10.73 5.40
C GLU A 78 1.63 -9.38 5.77
N ARG A 79 2.37 -8.65 6.62
CA ARG A 79 2.11 -7.22 6.85
C ARG A 79 2.87 -6.39 5.84
N MET A 80 2.12 -5.73 4.97
CA MET A 80 2.62 -4.84 3.92
C MET A 80 2.49 -3.38 4.38
N ALA A 81 3.49 -2.56 4.06
CA ALA A 81 3.45 -1.12 4.24
C ALA A 81 3.45 -0.43 2.88
N TYR A 82 2.39 0.33 2.59
CA TYR A 82 2.29 1.20 1.43
C TYR A 82 2.73 2.61 1.86
N VAL A 83 3.73 3.16 1.20
CA VAL A 83 4.38 4.40 1.58
C VAL A 83 4.28 5.40 0.43
N TRP A 84 3.49 6.44 0.62
CA TRP A 84 3.37 7.55 -0.34
C TRP A 84 4.16 8.76 0.16
N PRO A 85 5.09 9.31 -0.65
CA PRO A 85 5.74 10.58 -0.32
C PRO A 85 4.77 11.74 -0.52
N LEU A 86 4.70 12.61 0.48
CA LEU A 86 3.92 13.85 0.47
C LEU A 86 4.85 15.05 0.67
N ALA A 87 4.42 16.22 0.20
CA ALA A 87 5.04 17.47 0.64
C ALA A 87 4.92 17.61 2.17
N GLY A 88 5.91 18.20 2.82
CA GLY A 88 5.99 18.27 4.29
C GLY A 88 4.85 19.09 4.92
N ASP A 89 4.28 20.02 4.16
CA ASP A 89 3.14 20.87 4.49
C ASP A 89 1.80 20.33 3.98
N ALA A 90 1.78 19.22 3.25
CA ALA A 90 0.55 18.62 2.73
C ALA A 90 -0.45 18.36 3.87
N ALA A 91 -1.67 18.86 3.73
CA ALA A 91 -2.72 18.63 4.72
C ALA A 91 -3.14 17.15 4.68
N VAL A 92 -3.06 16.47 5.82
CA VAL A 92 -3.55 15.10 5.98
C VAL A 92 -4.64 15.12 7.06
N PRO A 93 -5.88 14.69 6.76
CA PRO A 93 -6.95 14.68 7.73
C PRO A 93 -6.68 13.65 8.82
N GLY A 94 -7.20 13.88 10.04
CA GLY A 94 -7.07 12.94 11.16
C GLY A 94 -7.77 11.59 10.94
N ALA A 95 -8.62 11.49 9.91
CA ALA A 95 -9.12 10.23 9.39
C ALA A 95 -9.11 10.29 7.85
N LEU A 96 -8.59 9.23 7.22
CA LEU A 96 -8.38 9.17 5.78
C LEU A 96 -9.03 7.92 5.19
N SER A 97 -9.73 8.11 4.07
CA SER A 97 -10.29 7.02 3.29
C SER A 97 -9.27 6.50 2.29
N PHE A 98 -9.15 5.18 2.23
CA PHE A 98 -8.37 4.45 1.24
C PHE A 98 -9.33 3.68 0.35
N GLY A 99 -9.28 3.99 -0.94
CA GLY A 99 -9.90 3.22 -1.98
C GLY A 99 -9.33 1.83 -2.11
N ILE A 100 -10.22 0.85 -2.28
CA ILE A 100 -9.85 -0.54 -2.52
C ILE A 100 -10.21 -0.88 -3.96
N THR A 101 -9.21 -1.18 -4.77
CA THR A 101 -9.36 -1.69 -6.13
C THR A 101 -9.27 -3.21 -6.11
N ALA A 102 -10.22 -3.87 -6.74
CA ALA A 102 -10.19 -5.30 -6.97
C ALA A 102 -10.02 -5.59 -8.46
N GLU A 103 -9.42 -6.74 -8.75
CA GLU A 103 -9.28 -7.28 -10.10
C GLU A 103 -9.83 -8.71 -10.11
N ILE A 104 -10.14 -9.19 -11.30
CA ILE A 104 -10.63 -10.54 -11.53
C ILE A 104 -9.45 -11.40 -11.99
N PHE A 105 -9.10 -12.41 -11.18
CA PHE A 105 -8.11 -13.39 -11.58
C PHE A 105 -8.70 -14.32 -12.66
N LYS A 106 -7.98 -14.47 -13.76
CA LYS A 106 -8.26 -15.47 -14.79
C LYS A 106 -7.08 -16.44 -14.84
N PRO A 107 -7.28 -17.75 -14.61
CA PRO A 107 -6.20 -18.73 -14.71
C PRO A 107 -5.72 -18.94 -16.16
N ARG A 108 -6.58 -18.65 -17.14
CA ARG A 108 -6.24 -18.59 -18.56
C ARG A 108 -6.96 -17.40 -19.20
N ASP A 109 -6.21 -16.46 -19.74
CA ASP A 109 -6.76 -15.36 -20.53
C ASP A 109 -7.10 -15.81 -21.96
N ASN A 110 -7.99 -15.07 -22.64
CA ASN A 110 -8.49 -15.44 -23.97
C ASN A 110 -7.50 -15.16 -25.10
N LEU A 111 -6.46 -14.35 -24.87
CA LEU A 111 -5.51 -13.90 -25.89
C LEU A 111 -4.23 -14.74 -25.91
N TYR A 112 -3.65 -14.99 -24.73
CA TYR A 112 -2.37 -15.68 -24.57
C TYR A 112 -2.49 -17.00 -23.80
N GLY A 113 -3.64 -17.32 -23.21
CA GLY A 113 -3.83 -18.55 -22.43
C GLY A 113 -3.03 -18.57 -21.12
N THR A 114 -2.60 -17.41 -20.63
CA THR A 114 -1.77 -17.22 -19.45
C THR A 114 -2.59 -16.76 -18.24
N PRO A 115 -2.15 -17.06 -17.00
CA PRO A 115 -2.81 -16.53 -15.81
C PRO A 115 -2.57 -15.02 -15.67
N GLY A 116 -3.56 -14.28 -15.19
CA GLY A 116 -3.43 -12.85 -14.94
C GLY A 116 -4.61 -12.24 -14.20
N TRP A 117 -4.41 -11.02 -13.73
CA TRP A 117 -5.44 -10.20 -13.09
C TRP A 117 -5.94 -9.14 -14.07
N PHE A 118 -7.27 -9.02 -14.20
CA PHE A 118 -7.89 -8.20 -15.23
C PHE A 118 -9.11 -7.44 -14.70
N ASN A 119 -9.58 -6.46 -15.49
CA ASN A 119 -10.80 -5.70 -15.23
C ASN A 119 -10.79 -5.02 -13.84
N PRO A 120 -9.87 -4.07 -13.59
CA PRO A 120 -9.83 -3.36 -12.32
C PRO A 120 -11.13 -2.59 -12.10
N TYR A 121 -11.68 -2.70 -10.89
CA TYR A 121 -12.85 -1.93 -10.46
C TYR A 121 -12.73 -1.53 -9.00
N ARG A 122 -13.40 -0.43 -8.64
CA ARG A 122 -13.47 0.03 -7.25
C ARG A 122 -14.39 -0.90 -6.46
N LEU A 123 -13.82 -1.65 -5.51
CA LEU A 123 -14.58 -2.52 -4.61
C LEU A 123 -15.25 -1.72 -3.49
N GLY A 124 -14.57 -0.70 -2.97
CA GLY A 124 -15.08 0.10 -1.87
C GLY A 124 -14.02 1.02 -1.26
N THR A 125 -14.23 1.36 0.01
CA THR A 125 -13.33 2.21 0.80
C THR A 125 -13.18 1.69 2.20
N VAL A 126 -12.02 1.90 2.80
CA VAL A 126 -11.82 1.81 4.25
C VAL A 126 -11.35 3.15 4.79
N THR A 127 -11.97 3.63 5.86
CA THR A 127 -11.54 4.87 6.54
C THR A 127 -10.79 4.49 7.81
N LEU A 128 -9.60 5.05 7.98
CA LEU A 128 -8.75 4.81 9.14
C LEU A 128 -8.39 6.14 9.82
N PRO A 129 -8.25 6.16 11.15
CA PRO A 129 -7.59 7.28 11.81
C PRO A 129 -6.13 7.36 11.34
N VAL A 130 -5.62 8.58 11.17
CA VAL A 130 -4.23 8.84 10.76
C VAL A 130 -3.50 9.47 11.94
N ALA A 131 -2.55 8.74 12.50
CA ALA A 131 -1.65 9.28 13.52
C ALA A 131 -0.53 10.11 12.87
N ASP A 132 -0.08 11.17 13.54
CA ASP A 132 1.16 11.86 13.19
C ASP A 132 2.26 11.33 14.11
N LEU A 133 3.18 10.52 13.57
CA LEU A 133 4.27 9.98 14.36
C LEU A 133 5.40 11.01 14.42
N PRO A 134 5.94 11.30 15.62
CA PRO A 134 7.09 12.18 15.73
C PRO A 134 8.25 11.61 14.93
N GLU A 135 9.14 12.50 14.46
CA GLU A 135 10.49 12.08 14.09
C GLU A 135 11.07 11.39 15.32
N SER A 136 11.26 10.07 15.29
CA SER A 136 11.85 9.37 16.42
C SER A 136 13.16 10.06 16.78
N GLY A 137 13.17 10.72 17.94
CA GLY A 137 14.34 11.36 18.50
C GLY A 137 15.31 10.29 18.99
N SER A 138 16.60 10.59 18.80
CA SER A 138 17.82 9.92 19.28
C SER A 138 18.15 8.53 18.72
#